data_AF-A0A7W0Q409-F1
#
_entry.id   AF-A0A7W0Q409-F1
#
_cell.length_a   1.000
_cell.length_b   1.000
_cell.length_c   1.000
_cell.angle_alpha   90.00
_cell.angle_beta   90.00
_cell.angle_gamma   90.00
#
_symmetry.space_group_name_H-M   'P 1'
#
loop_
_entity.id
_entity.type
_entity.pdbx_description
1 polymer ?
#
loop_
_entity_poly.entity_id
_entity_poly.type
_entity_poly.pdbx_seq_one_letter_code
_entity_poly.pdbx_strand_id
1 'polypeptide(L)'
;MSRFAFVVVVVVLSALGCARERSRLDTGKERADCRPARSAGSAGSADTAARCDVGLICLSELCVRPPPADCTVVAENLASMDLGNYAEPEQRAPVVAKYRASCEQVRVSKEEAACLDAARDTWSAGQCVPRMFPEMASTSTADCRQVADKVRATMTPQLQGQIDNPQVRQWIDATFQVMQQSCEQDAWPTGLKQCVLRSTGDGSTDAFTSCNQQMPPALQAKLQDRLQSAMQQQMR
;
A
#
# COMPACT_ATOMS: atom_id res chain seq x y z
N MET A 1 45.91 -32.57 -34.48
CA MET A 1 44.99 -33.18 -35.47
C MET A 1 43.70 -33.56 -34.75
N SER A 2 42.55 -33.43 -35.42
CA SER A 2 41.16 -33.65 -34.93
C SER A 2 40.49 -32.40 -34.35
N ARG A 3 39.78 -31.59 -35.16
CA ARG A 3 38.47 -31.76 -35.84
C ARG A 3 37.44 -30.88 -35.12
N PHE A 4 37.36 -29.63 -35.57
CA PHE A 4 36.31 -28.66 -35.23
C PHE A 4 35.00 -29.07 -35.92
N ALA A 5 33.96 -29.36 -35.14
CA ALA A 5 32.61 -29.57 -35.64
C ALA A 5 31.90 -28.21 -35.77
N PHE A 6 31.71 -27.76 -37.00
CA PHE A 6 30.85 -26.63 -37.34
C PHE A 6 29.38 -27.07 -37.22
N VAL A 7 28.67 -26.54 -36.22
CA VAL A 7 27.20 -26.66 -36.13
C VAL A 7 26.61 -25.41 -36.78
N VAL A 8 26.04 -25.58 -37.97
CA VAL A 8 25.27 -24.56 -38.68
C VAL A 8 23.86 -24.54 -38.08
N VAL A 9 23.56 -23.54 -37.25
CA VAL A 9 22.22 -23.28 -36.75
C VAL A 9 21.49 -22.40 -37.76
N VAL A 10 20.54 -23.00 -38.48
CA VAL A 10 19.61 -22.30 -39.36
C VAL A 10 18.56 -21.62 -38.48
N VAL A 11 18.71 -20.30 -38.29
CA VAL A 11 17.69 -19.46 -37.63
C VAL A 11 16.60 -19.15 -38.65
N VAL A 12 15.48 -19.85 -38.54
CA VAL A 12 14.25 -19.58 -39.30
C VAL A 12 13.63 -18.29 -38.78
N LEU A 13 13.75 -17.20 -39.56
CA LEU A 13 12.98 -15.97 -39.37
C LEU A 13 11.49 -16.27 -39.51
N SER A 14 10.82 -16.45 -38.37
CA SER A 14 9.36 -16.41 -38.30
C SER A 14 8.94 -14.95 -38.18
N ALA A 15 8.55 -14.35 -39.31
CA ALA A 15 7.83 -13.09 -39.34
C ALA A 15 6.44 -13.28 -38.72
N LEU A 16 6.37 -13.27 -37.39
CA LEU A 16 5.12 -13.05 -36.67
C LEU A 16 4.79 -11.57 -36.85
N GLY A 17 3.91 -11.31 -37.81
CA GLY A 17 3.26 -10.02 -37.95
C GLY A 17 2.67 -9.64 -36.60
N CYS A 18 3.19 -8.57 -36.01
CA CYS A 18 2.49 -7.84 -34.97
C CYS A 18 1.20 -7.31 -35.59
N ALA A 19 0.15 -8.14 -35.56
CA ALA A 19 -1.21 -7.66 -35.58
C ALA A 19 -1.31 -6.74 -34.35
N ARG A 20 -1.15 -5.44 -34.61
CA ARG A 20 -1.43 -4.38 -33.67
C ARG A 20 -2.93 -4.41 -33.47
N GLU A 21 -3.34 -5.31 -32.59
CA GLU A 21 -4.67 -5.35 -32.02
C GLU A 21 -4.78 -4.05 -31.23
N ARG A 22 -5.19 -2.99 -31.94
CA ARG A 22 -5.83 -1.85 -31.31
C ARG A 22 -7.00 -2.47 -30.59
N SER A 23 -6.81 -2.80 -29.32
CA SER A 23 -7.90 -2.99 -28.38
C SER A 23 -8.87 -1.88 -28.70
N ARG A 24 -10.03 -2.24 -29.26
CA ARG A 24 -11.19 -1.38 -29.21
C ARG A 24 -11.28 -1.04 -27.73
N LEU A 25 -10.90 0.18 -27.40
CA LEU A 25 -11.27 0.82 -26.15
C LEU A 25 -12.76 0.56 -26.06
N ASP A 26 -13.12 -0.29 -25.11
CA ASP A 26 -14.48 -0.76 -24.88
C ASP A 26 -15.25 0.46 -24.35
N THR A 27 -15.66 1.35 -25.26
CA THR A 27 -16.38 2.60 -24.97
C THR A 27 -17.82 2.34 -24.50
N GLY A 28 -18.15 1.11 -24.11
CA GLY A 28 -19.51 0.62 -23.94
C GLY A 28 -19.98 0.37 -22.50
N LYS A 29 -19.11 0.45 -21.47
CA LYS A 29 -19.48 0.15 -20.07
C LYS A 29 -19.43 1.32 -19.08
N GLU A 30 -19.04 2.51 -19.53
CA GLU A 30 -19.00 3.75 -18.72
C GLU A 30 -20.41 4.29 -18.35
N ARG A 31 -21.44 3.45 -18.47
CA ARG A 31 -22.84 3.77 -18.17
C ARG A 31 -23.56 2.61 -17.47
N ALA A 32 -22.83 1.70 -16.84
CA ALA A 32 -23.45 0.75 -15.93
C ALA A 32 -24.11 1.52 -14.77
N ASP A 33 -25.31 1.08 -14.39
CA ASP A 33 -26.06 1.65 -13.27
C ASP A 33 -25.34 1.29 -11.96
N CYS A 34 -24.90 2.29 -11.21
CA CYS A 34 -24.27 2.11 -9.90
C CYS A 34 -25.18 2.50 -8.74
N ARG A 35 -26.46 2.83 -9.02
CA ARG A 35 -27.44 3.34 -8.04
C ARG A 35 -27.44 2.51 -6.77
N PRO A 36 -27.19 3.10 -5.59
CA PRO A 36 -27.25 2.37 -4.33
C PRO A 36 -28.64 1.73 -4.22
N ALA A 37 -28.69 0.43 -3.91
CA ALA A 37 -29.98 -0.23 -3.71
C ALA A 37 -30.69 0.53 -2.58
N ARG A 38 -31.87 1.10 -2.85
CA ARG A 38 -32.63 1.96 -1.92
C ARG A 38 -33.00 1.30 -0.57
N SER A 39 -32.59 0.05 -0.33
CA SER A 39 -32.88 -0.73 0.87
C SER A 39 -31.76 -0.75 1.92
N ALA A 40 -30.65 -0.02 1.76
CA ALA A 40 -29.63 0.08 2.80
C ALA A 40 -29.25 1.56 3.03
N GLY A 41 -29.71 2.12 4.14
CA GLY A 41 -29.47 3.51 4.54
C GLY A 41 -28.04 3.80 4.99
N SER A 42 -27.04 3.52 4.15
CA SER A 42 -25.64 3.91 4.40
C SER A 42 -25.19 4.92 3.35
N ALA A 43 -25.40 6.19 3.64
CA ALA A 43 -24.71 7.28 2.95
C ALA A 43 -23.20 7.12 3.20
N GLY A 44 -22.41 6.91 2.14
CA GLY A 44 -20.95 7.02 2.19
C GLY A 44 -20.14 5.73 2.35
N SER A 45 -20.67 4.55 2.02
CA SER A 45 -19.84 3.33 2.01
C SER A 45 -19.00 3.20 0.73
N ALA A 46 -17.71 2.91 0.91
CA ALA A 46 -16.74 2.51 -0.12
C ALA A 46 -17.23 1.34 -1.01
N ASP A 47 -18.30 0.63 -0.59
CA ASP A 47 -18.93 -0.45 -1.35
C ASP A 47 -19.59 0.00 -2.66
N THR A 48 -19.89 1.29 -2.84
CA THR A 48 -20.49 1.79 -4.09
C THR A 48 -19.48 1.77 -5.26
N ALA A 49 -18.18 1.89 -4.95
CA ALA A 49 -17.12 1.77 -5.94
C ALA A 49 -17.03 0.34 -6.51
N ALA A 50 -17.44 -0.68 -5.75
CA ALA A 50 -17.39 -2.08 -6.18
C ALA A 50 -18.36 -2.43 -7.32
N ARG A 51 -19.30 -1.52 -7.67
CA ARG A 51 -20.23 -1.73 -8.80
C ARG A 51 -19.72 -1.22 -10.14
N CYS A 52 -18.65 -0.43 -10.12
CA CYS A 52 -18.08 0.13 -11.33
C CYS A 52 -16.80 -0.62 -11.71
N ASP A 53 -16.51 -0.69 -13.01
CA ASP A 53 -15.24 -1.23 -13.51
C ASP A 53 -14.05 -0.41 -12.94
N VAL A 54 -12.88 -1.02 -12.87
CA VAL A 54 -11.67 -0.41 -12.29
C VAL A 54 -11.36 0.95 -12.95
N GLY A 55 -11.19 1.98 -12.11
CA GLY A 55 -10.90 3.35 -12.55
C GLY A 55 -12.15 4.16 -12.95
N LEU A 56 -13.34 3.69 -12.61
CA LEU A 56 -14.59 4.46 -12.72
C LEU A 56 -15.12 4.80 -11.32
N ILE A 57 -15.75 5.97 -11.19
CA ILE A 57 -16.40 6.42 -9.96
C ILE A 57 -17.92 6.49 -10.16
N CYS A 58 -18.69 6.12 -9.15
CA CYS A 58 -20.13 6.25 -9.18
C CYS A 58 -20.51 7.72 -8.91
N LEU A 59 -20.91 8.44 -9.95
CA LEU A 59 -21.46 9.79 -9.83
C LEU A 59 -22.96 9.74 -10.10
N SER A 60 -23.73 9.94 -9.03
CA SER A 60 -25.20 9.78 -9.00
C SER A 60 -25.63 8.32 -9.25
N GLU A 61 -25.82 7.94 -10.50
CA GLU A 61 -26.35 6.62 -10.90
C GLU A 61 -25.52 6.01 -12.04
N LEU A 62 -24.42 6.66 -12.44
CA LEU A 62 -23.59 6.24 -13.56
C LEU A 62 -22.12 6.12 -13.16
N CYS A 63 -21.48 5.05 -13.63
CA CYS A 63 -20.05 4.86 -13.52
C CYS A 63 -19.29 5.77 -14.51
N VAL A 64 -18.84 6.92 -14.06
CA VAL A 64 -18.12 7.90 -14.89
C VAL A 64 -16.62 7.75 -14.70
N ARG A 65 -15.85 7.93 -15.78
CA ARG A 65 -14.39 7.98 -15.70
C ARG A 65 -13.96 9.37 -15.20
N PRO A 66 -13.20 9.47 -14.09
CA PRO A 66 -12.64 10.74 -13.66
C PRO A 66 -11.56 11.23 -14.65
N PRO A 67 -11.25 12.53 -14.67
CA PRO A 67 -10.18 13.06 -15.51
C PRO A 67 -8.86 12.33 -15.25
N PRO A 68 -8.13 11.89 -16.31
CA PRO A 68 -6.88 11.19 -16.13
C PRO A 68 -5.78 12.11 -15.60
N ALA A 69 -4.85 11.54 -14.85
CA ALA A 69 -3.62 12.20 -14.43
C ALA A 69 -2.62 12.38 -15.58
N ASP A 70 -1.63 13.26 -15.39
CA ASP A 70 -0.42 13.24 -16.21
C ASP A 70 0.54 12.16 -15.67
N CYS A 71 0.55 11.01 -16.35
CA CYS A 71 1.39 9.88 -15.95
C CYS A 71 2.89 10.14 -16.09
N THR A 72 3.32 11.18 -16.80
CA THR A 72 4.73 11.58 -16.84
C THR A 72 5.12 12.22 -15.51
N VAL A 73 4.32 13.18 -15.03
CA VAL A 73 4.55 13.86 -13.74
C VAL A 73 4.47 12.87 -12.58
N VAL A 74 3.45 12.00 -12.57
CA VAL A 74 3.32 10.95 -11.55
C VAL A 74 4.55 10.05 -11.53
N ALA A 75 5.05 9.63 -12.70
CA ALA A 75 6.19 8.73 -12.78
C ALA A 75 7.50 9.38 -12.31
N GLU A 76 7.72 10.66 -12.63
CA GLU A 76 8.90 11.40 -12.15
C GLU A 76 8.87 11.58 -10.63
N ASN A 77 7.71 11.93 -10.06
CA ASN A 77 7.54 12.06 -8.62
C ASN A 77 7.83 10.74 -7.90
N LEU A 78 7.25 9.64 -8.38
CA LEU A 78 7.49 8.30 -7.79
C LEU A 78 8.93 7.84 -7.96
N ALA A 79 9.57 8.14 -9.10
CA ALA A 79 10.98 7.83 -9.29
C ALA A 79 11.89 8.62 -8.32
N SER A 80 11.54 9.86 -7.97
CA SER A 80 12.25 10.62 -6.92
C SER A 80 12.10 9.98 -5.54
N MET A 81 10.95 9.41 -5.23
CA MET A 81 10.74 8.72 -3.94
C MET A 81 11.57 7.44 -3.85
N ASP A 82 11.70 6.70 -4.96
CA ASP A 82 12.38 5.40 -5.01
C ASP A 82 13.91 5.55 -5.05
N LEU A 83 14.43 6.45 -5.90
CA LEU A 83 15.87 6.62 -6.12
C LEU A 83 16.48 7.81 -5.37
N GLY A 84 15.65 8.70 -4.82
CA GLY A 84 16.07 10.00 -4.30
C GLY A 84 16.21 11.07 -5.38
N ASN A 85 16.36 12.32 -4.94
CA ASN A 85 16.40 13.50 -5.83
C ASN A 85 17.69 13.62 -6.66
N TYR A 86 18.73 12.85 -6.34
CA TYR A 86 20.07 12.95 -6.95
C TYR A 86 20.44 11.75 -7.82
N ALA A 87 19.45 10.96 -8.24
CA ALA A 87 19.71 9.84 -9.13
C ALA A 87 20.08 10.33 -10.54
N GLU A 88 21.14 9.74 -11.12
CA GLU A 88 21.57 10.06 -12.48
C GLU A 88 20.47 9.74 -13.51
N PRO A 89 20.37 10.49 -14.63
CA PRO A 89 19.32 10.32 -15.63
C PRO A 89 19.20 8.88 -16.15
N GLU A 90 20.32 8.18 -16.32
CA GLU A 90 20.38 6.81 -16.84
C GLU A 90 19.80 5.80 -15.83
N GLN A 91 19.96 6.05 -14.53
CA GLN A 91 19.36 5.23 -13.48
C GLN A 91 17.87 5.56 -13.30
N ARG A 92 17.49 6.82 -13.53
CA ARG A 92 16.14 7.33 -13.35
C ARG A 92 15.19 6.91 -14.47
N ALA A 93 15.65 6.95 -15.72
CA ALA A 93 14.85 6.62 -16.90
C ALA A 93 14.08 5.27 -16.83
N PRO A 94 14.70 4.13 -16.44
CA PRO A 94 13.97 2.86 -16.34
C PRO A 94 12.89 2.88 -15.24
N VAL A 95 13.13 3.58 -14.12
CA VAL A 95 12.17 3.68 -13.02
C VAL A 95 11.00 4.59 -13.39
N VAL A 96 11.25 5.71 -14.07
CA VAL A 96 10.20 6.56 -14.64
C VAL A 96 9.37 5.79 -15.66
N ALA A 97 10.01 5.03 -16.56
CA ALA A 97 9.29 4.22 -17.53
C ALA A 97 8.39 3.15 -16.86
N LYS A 98 8.88 2.50 -15.80
CA LYS A 98 8.11 1.53 -14.99
C LYS A 98 6.88 2.20 -14.36
N TYR A 99 7.04 3.32 -13.66
CA TYR A 99 5.91 3.97 -12.99
C TYR A 99 4.93 4.61 -13.97
N ARG A 100 5.40 5.13 -15.10
CA ARG A 100 4.54 5.65 -16.17
C ARG A 100 3.66 4.54 -16.73
N ALA A 101 4.24 3.39 -17.07
CA ALA A 101 3.49 2.24 -17.56
C ALA A 101 2.43 1.78 -16.54
N SER A 102 2.79 1.72 -15.25
CA SER A 102 1.85 1.40 -14.17
C SER A 102 0.71 2.43 -14.08
N CYS A 103 1.03 3.73 -14.10
CA CYS A 103 0.04 4.80 -14.05
C CYS A 103 -0.98 4.73 -15.20
N GLU A 104 -0.49 4.49 -16.43
CA GLU A 104 -1.32 4.33 -17.62
C GLU A 104 -2.19 3.06 -17.54
N GLN A 105 -1.62 1.95 -17.06
CA GLN A 105 -2.31 0.68 -16.90
C GLN A 105 -3.46 0.78 -15.90
N VAL A 106 -3.22 1.39 -14.74
CA VAL A 106 -4.23 1.48 -13.68
C VAL A 106 -5.15 2.69 -13.80
N ARG A 107 -4.89 3.56 -14.79
CA ARG A 107 -5.64 4.79 -15.08
C ARG A 107 -5.78 5.68 -13.84
N VAL A 108 -4.67 6.21 -13.37
CA VAL A 108 -4.66 7.16 -12.24
C VAL A 108 -5.48 8.39 -12.59
N SER A 109 -6.36 8.81 -11.68
CA SER A 109 -7.16 10.03 -11.82
C SER A 109 -6.37 11.27 -11.38
N LYS A 110 -6.84 12.44 -11.77
CA LYS A 110 -6.25 13.71 -11.34
C LYS A 110 -6.28 13.89 -9.82
N GLU A 111 -7.34 13.45 -9.14
CA GLU A 111 -7.47 13.52 -7.68
C GLU A 111 -6.48 12.58 -6.99
N GLU A 112 -6.32 11.37 -7.53
CA GLU A 112 -5.33 10.41 -7.04
C GLU A 112 -3.90 10.91 -7.25
N ALA A 113 -3.63 11.55 -8.40
CA ALA A 113 -2.34 12.18 -8.65
C ALA A 113 -2.05 13.34 -7.67
N ALA A 114 -3.06 14.11 -7.27
CA ALA A 114 -2.89 15.13 -6.23
C ALA A 114 -2.55 14.50 -4.87
N CYS A 115 -3.14 13.35 -4.54
CA CYS A 115 -2.74 12.58 -3.35
C CYS A 115 -1.30 12.08 -3.46
N LEU A 116 -0.91 11.53 -4.62
CA LEU A 116 0.47 11.07 -4.88
C LEU A 116 1.50 12.20 -4.79
N ASP A 117 1.17 13.42 -5.24
CA ASP A 117 2.04 14.59 -5.14
C ASP A 117 2.25 15.04 -3.67
N ALA A 118 1.22 14.86 -2.83
CA ALA A 118 1.31 15.12 -1.40
C ALA A 118 2.07 14.02 -0.63
N ALA A 119 2.19 12.81 -1.19
CA ALA A 119 2.91 11.72 -0.57
C ALA A 119 4.41 12.04 -0.43
N ARG A 120 5.02 11.50 0.64
CA ARG A 120 6.45 11.71 0.97
C ARG A 120 7.27 10.43 0.96
N ASP A 121 6.59 9.29 0.93
CA ASP A 121 7.20 7.97 0.84
C ASP A 121 6.30 7.05 0.01
N THR A 122 6.89 5.94 -0.44
CA THR A 122 6.22 4.93 -1.27
C THR A 122 5.02 4.32 -0.57
N TRP A 123 5.05 4.17 0.76
CA TRP A 123 3.92 3.68 1.52
C TRP A 123 2.71 4.63 1.47
N SER A 124 2.93 5.93 1.68
CA SER A 124 1.90 6.96 1.58
C SER A 124 1.34 7.04 0.15
N ALA A 125 2.20 6.90 -0.86
CA ALA A 125 1.76 6.77 -2.25
C ALA A 125 0.89 5.53 -2.48
N GLY A 126 1.26 4.41 -1.83
CA GLY A 126 0.47 3.17 -1.78
C GLY A 126 -0.93 3.35 -1.18
N GLN A 127 -1.10 4.25 -0.22
CA GLN A 127 -2.43 4.58 0.33
C GLN A 127 -3.29 5.37 -0.67
N CYS A 128 -2.67 6.21 -1.51
CA CYS A 128 -3.38 6.99 -2.52
C CYS A 128 -3.87 6.11 -3.67
N VAL A 129 -3.01 5.23 -4.19
CA VAL A 129 -3.33 4.38 -5.35
C VAL A 129 -2.86 2.93 -5.10
N PRO A 130 -3.56 2.15 -4.25
CA PRO A 130 -3.11 0.81 -3.88
C PRO A 130 -2.88 -0.13 -5.07
N ARG A 131 -3.64 0.07 -6.15
CA ARG A 131 -3.52 -0.71 -7.40
C ARG A 131 -2.19 -0.54 -8.14
N MET A 132 -1.46 0.55 -7.90
CA MET A 132 -0.11 0.73 -8.45
C MET A 132 0.97 0.00 -7.65
N PHE A 133 0.67 -0.41 -6.41
CA PHE A 133 1.63 -0.92 -5.43
C PHE A 133 1.16 -2.23 -4.78
N PRO A 134 0.90 -3.28 -5.59
CA PRO A 134 0.36 -4.55 -5.08
C PRO A 134 1.27 -5.21 -4.03
N GLU A 135 2.58 -5.00 -4.09
CA GLU A 135 3.55 -5.51 -3.13
C GLU A 135 3.43 -4.87 -1.74
N MET A 136 2.91 -3.64 -1.66
CA MET A 136 2.67 -2.94 -0.40
C MET A 136 1.28 -3.22 0.16
N ALA A 137 0.39 -3.83 -0.62
CA ALA A 137 -0.94 -4.18 -0.17
C ALA A 137 -0.86 -5.12 1.04
N SER A 138 -1.55 -4.73 2.11
CA SER A 138 -1.78 -5.61 3.25
C SER A 138 -2.63 -6.79 2.79
N THR A 139 -2.05 -7.98 2.74
CA THR A 139 -2.72 -9.20 2.30
C THR A 139 -3.71 -9.76 3.33
N SER A 140 -3.63 -9.33 4.59
CA SER A 140 -4.45 -9.84 5.69
C SER A 140 -4.57 -8.82 6.82
N THR A 141 -5.80 -8.59 7.29
CA THR A 141 -6.09 -7.90 8.57
C THR A 141 -6.02 -8.85 9.75
N ALA A 142 -6.18 -10.16 9.54
CA ALA A 142 -6.09 -11.17 10.61
C ALA A 142 -4.70 -11.18 11.28
N ASP A 143 -3.66 -10.82 10.52
CA ASP A 143 -2.29 -10.71 11.02
C ASP A 143 -2.14 -9.54 12.01
N CYS A 144 -2.99 -8.51 11.95
CA CYS A 144 -2.91 -7.35 12.85
C CYS A 144 -3.22 -7.70 14.29
N ARG A 145 -4.21 -8.59 14.52
CA ARG A 145 -4.51 -9.09 15.86
C ARG A 145 -3.36 -9.94 16.39
N GLN A 146 -2.80 -10.83 15.56
CA GLN A 146 -1.66 -11.65 15.94
C GLN A 146 -0.43 -10.81 16.29
N VAL A 147 -0.19 -9.73 15.53
CA VAL A 147 0.87 -8.75 15.84
C VAL A 147 0.61 -8.11 17.20
N ALA A 148 -0.58 -7.59 17.45
CA ALA A 148 -0.92 -6.96 18.73
C ALA A 148 -0.80 -7.92 19.91
N ASP A 149 -1.32 -9.15 19.76
CA ASP A 149 -1.24 -10.20 20.77
C ASP A 149 0.21 -10.60 21.06
N LYS A 150 1.03 -10.70 20.01
CA LYS A 150 2.45 -11.02 20.16
C LYS A 150 3.20 -9.91 20.88
N VAL A 151 3.03 -8.65 20.48
CA VAL A 151 3.69 -7.51 21.17
C VAL A 151 3.23 -7.44 22.63
N ARG A 152 1.94 -7.70 22.90
CA ARG A 152 1.41 -7.80 24.27
C ARG A 152 2.10 -8.90 25.07
N ALA A 153 2.21 -10.10 24.51
CA ALA A 153 2.86 -11.23 25.15
C ALA A 153 4.35 -10.96 25.44
N THR A 154 5.04 -10.23 24.56
CA THR A 154 6.46 -9.88 24.75
C THR A 154 6.66 -8.77 25.79
N MET A 155 5.78 -7.77 25.86
CA MET A 155 5.94 -6.62 26.78
C MET A 155 5.38 -6.88 28.19
N THR A 156 4.35 -7.73 28.33
CA THR A 156 3.71 -7.98 29.64
C THR A 156 4.70 -8.47 30.71
N PRO A 157 5.63 -9.40 30.43
CA PRO A 157 6.64 -9.84 31.41
C PRO A 157 7.59 -8.71 31.86
N GLN A 158 7.91 -7.76 30.98
CA GLN A 158 8.77 -6.61 31.33
C GLN A 158 8.08 -5.65 32.30
N LEU A 159 6.75 -5.60 32.26
CA LEU A 159 5.92 -4.70 33.05
C LEU A 159 5.34 -5.37 34.31
N GLN A 160 5.75 -6.61 34.61
CA GLN A 160 5.14 -7.46 35.63
C GLN A 160 5.20 -6.86 37.06
N GLY A 161 6.11 -5.92 37.34
CA GLY A 161 6.16 -5.15 38.59
C GLY A 161 5.40 -3.81 38.58
N GLN A 162 4.88 -3.37 37.43
CA GLN A 162 4.12 -2.11 37.27
C GLN A 162 2.64 -2.34 36.95
N ILE A 163 2.28 -3.55 36.50
CA ILE A 163 0.91 -3.94 36.12
C ILE A 163 -0.08 -3.92 37.29
N ASP A 164 0.41 -4.00 38.53
CA ASP A 164 -0.44 -3.90 39.72
C ASP A 164 -1.09 -2.52 39.87
N ASN A 165 -0.56 -1.49 39.19
CA ASN A 165 -1.23 -0.19 39.09
C ASN A 165 -2.33 -0.24 37.99
N PRO A 166 -3.62 -0.05 38.36
CA PRO A 166 -4.72 -0.12 37.40
C PRO A 166 -4.63 0.91 36.28
N GLN A 167 -4.02 2.08 36.54
CA GLN A 167 -3.81 3.12 35.54
C GLN A 167 -2.79 2.68 34.49
N VAL A 168 -1.70 2.03 34.92
CA VAL A 168 -0.68 1.48 34.02
C VAL A 168 -1.28 0.38 33.16
N ARG A 169 -2.09 -0.50 33.75
CA ARG A 169 -2.79 -1.57 33.00
C ARG A 169 -3.72 -1.00 31.92
N GLN A 170 -4.52 0.01 32.25
CA GLN A 170 -5.39 0.68 31.27
C GLN A 170 -4.60 1.35 30.15
N TRP A 171 -3.46 1.99 30.47
CA TRP A 171 -2.57 2.58 29.47
C TRP A 171 -1.97 1.55 28.53
N ILE A 172 -1.52 0.41 29.07
CA ILE A 172 -1.01 -0.73 28.29
C ILE A 172 -2.09 -1.24 27.33
N ASP A 173 -3.31 -1.48 27.83
CA ASP A 173 -4.41 -2.00 27.01
C ASP A 173 -4.81 -1.03 25.89
N ALA A 174 -4.90 0.27 26.19
CA ALA A 174 -5.16 1.32 25.20
C ALA A 174 -4.04 1.38 24.14
N THR A 175 -2.78 1.24 24.55
CA THR A 175 -1.63 1.23 23.63
C THR A 175 -1.70 0.07 22.64
N PHE A 176 -2.02 -1.14 23.11
CA PHE A 176 -2.21 -2.31 22.23
C PHE A 176 -3.39 -2.15 21.28
N GLN A 177 -4.49 -1.56 21.76
CA GLN A 177 -5.65 -1.27 20.92
C GLN A 177 -5.31 -0.27 19.82
N VAL A 178 -4.58 0.81 20.12
CA VAL A 178 -4.12 1.79 19.13
C VAL A 178 -3.23 1.14 18.08
N MET A 179 -2.28 0.28 18.48
CA MET A 179 -1.43 -0.44 17.54
C MET A 179 -2.23 -1.36 16.62
N GLN A 180 -3.19 -2.13 17.16
CA GLN A 180 -4.05 -2.99 16.35
C GLN A 180 -4.87 -2.16 15.36
N GLN A 181 -5.50 -1.07 15.83
CA GLN A 181 -6.29 -0.18 14.98
C GLN A 181 -5.44 0.48 13.90
N SER A 182 -4.22 0.90 14.21
CA SER A 182 -3.30 1.42 13.20
C SER A 182 -2.94 0.35 12.17
N CYS A 183 -2.68 -0.89 12.59
CA CYS A 183 -2.40 -1.98 11.66
C CYS A 183 -3.55 -2.24 10.69
N GLU A 184 -4.78 -2.24 11.19
CA GLU A 184 -5.99 -2.48 10.40
C GLU A 184 -6.32 -1.29 9.48
N GLN A 185 -6.29 -0.06 10.00
CA GLN A 185 -6.72 1.13 9.28
C GLN A 185 -5.65 1.67 8.33
N ASP A 186 -4.38 1.62 8.72
CA ASP A 186 -3.27 2.13 7.92
C ASP A 186 -2.68 1.03 7.00
N ALA A 187 -3.27 -0.17 6.98
CA ALA A 187 -2.86 -1.28 6.13
C ALA A 187 -1.35 -1.54 6.17
N TRP A 188 -0.82 -1.86 7.36
CA TRP A 188 0.62 -2.06 7.54
C TRP A 188 1.19 -3.04 6.49
N PRO A 189 2.43 -2.81 5.97
CA PRO A 189 3.04 -3.70 4.98
C PRO A 189 3.12 -5.15 5.49
N THR A 190 2.86 -6.12 4.62
CA THR A 190 2.93 -7.55 4.98
C THR A 190 4.32 -7.92 5.52
N GLY A 191 5.40 -7.38 4.93
CA GLY A 191 6.76 -7.59 5.41
C GLY A 191 6.97 -7.17 6.86
N LEU A 192 6.44 -5.99 7.24
CA LEU A 192 6.50 -5.48 8.61
C LEU A 192 5.74 -6.37 9.60
N LYS A 193 4.51 -6.78 9.26
CA LYS A 193 3.73 -7.70 10.11
C LYS A 193 4.48 -9.01 10.31
N GLN A 194 5.01 -9.58 9.23
CA GLN A 194 5.76 -10.83 9.29
C GLN A 194 7.09 -10.70 10.05
N CYS A 195 7.77 -9.56 9.97
CA CYS A 195 8.94 -9.27 10.80
C CYS A 195 8.58 -9.36 12.29
N VAL A 196 7.52 -8.67 12.71
CA VAL A 196 7.07 -8.70 14.11
C VAL A 196 6.61 -10.10 14.51
N LEU A 197 5.87 -10.81 13.64
CA LEU A 197 5.43 -12.18 13.91
C LEU A 197 6.57 -13.20 13.96
N ARG A 198 7.71 -12.95 13.32
CA ARG A 198 8.89 -13.84 13.35
C ARG A 198 9.93 -13.46 14.39
N SER A 199 9.92 -12.22 14.89
CA SER A 199 10.92 -11.78 15.87
C SER A 199 10.89 -12.68 17.11
N THR A 200 11.97 -13.41 17.33
CA THR A 200 12.19 -14.20 18.56
C THR A 200 12.73 -13.24 19.60
N GLY A 201 11.85 -12.41 20.16
CA GLY A 201 12.21 -11.54 21.27
C GLY A 201 12.05 -12.30 22.57
N ASP A 202 13.15 -12.47 23.31
CA ASP A 202 13.25 -13.19 24.59
C ASP A 202 12.58 -12.40 25.75
N GLY A 203 11.55 -11.62 25.44
CA GLY A 203 10.93 -10.66 26.36
C GLY A 203 11.54 -9.26 26.31
N SER A 204 12.29 -8.88 25.27
CA SER A 204 12.77 -7.51 25.09
C SER A 204 11.99 -6.73 24.02
N THR A 205 11.90 -5.41 24.21
CA THR A 205 11.43 -4.39 23.24
C THR A 205 12.16 -4.42 21.88
N ASP A 206 13.13 -5.32 21.71
CA ASP A 206 13.97 -5.48 20.52
C ASP A 206 13.18 -6.04 19.34
N ALA A 207 12.12 -6.80 19.57
CA ALA A 207 11.26 -7.33 18.51
C ALA A 207 10.67 -6.22 17.62
N PHE A 208 10.08 -5.21 18.24
CA PHE A 208 9.53 -4.07 17.50
C PHE A 208 10.64 -3.14 17.01
N THR A 209 11.68 -2.94 17.81
CA THR A 209 12.81 -2.06 17.46
C THR A 209 13.60 -2.58 16.26
N SER A 210 13.81 -3.90 16.15
CA SER A 210 14.47 -4.54 15.01
C SER A 210 13.63 -4.46 13.73
N CYS A 211 12.30 -4.51 13.86
CA CYS A 211 11.39 -4.33 12.74
C CYS A 211 11.12 -2.86 12.41
N ASN A 212 11.54 -1.91 13.26
CA ASN A 212 11.28 -0.48 13.07
C ASN A 212 11.92 0.06 11.77
N GLN A 213 13.03 -0.53 11.32
CA GLN A 213 13.66 -0.19 10.04
C GLN A 213 12.76 -0.52 8.84
N GLN A 214 11.79 -1.43 8.99
CA GLN A 214 10.80 -1.75 7.96
C GLN A 214 9.53 -0.93 8.07
N MET A 215 9.39 -0.08 9.10
CA MET A 215 8.23 0.78 9.28
C MET A 215 8.45 2.10 8.53
N PRO A 216 7.61 2.43 7.53
CA PRO A 216 7.71 3.70 6.80
C PRO A 216 7.63 4.91 7.75
N PRO A 217 8.39 6.00 7.52
CA PRO A 217 8.40 7.17 8.40
C PRO A 217 7.00 7.80 8.58
N ALA A 218 6.19 7.89 7.52
CA ALA A 218 4.82 8.39 7.65
C ALA A 218 3.95 7.50 8.54
N LEU A 219 4.16 6.18 8.49
CA LEU A 219 3.46 5.25 9.37
C LEU A 219 3.92 5.41 10.83
N GLN A 220 5.22 5.54 11.07
CA GLN A 220 5.76 5.82 12.40
C GLN A 220 5.15 7.11 12.99
N ALA A 221 5.12 8.19 12.21
CA ALA A 221 4.55 9.47 12.63
C ALA A 221 3.05 9.36 12.98
N LYS A 222 2.25 8.70 12.14
CA LYS A 222 0.83 8.44 12.43
C LYS A 222 0.62 7.61 13.68
N LEU A 223 1.43 6.57 13.88
CA LEU A 223 1.34 5.72 15.06
C LEU A 223 1.69 6.53 16.33
N GLN A 224 2.76 7.32 16.29
CA GLN A 224 3.15 8.20 17.40
C GLN A 224 2.05 9.20 17.75
N ASP A 225 1.43 9.85 16.75
CA ASP A 225 0.33 10.80 16.96
C ASP A 225 -0.90 10.15 17.62
N ARG A 226 -1.27 8.93 17.16
CA ARG A 226 -2.37 8.16 17.77
C ARG A 226 -2.06 7.75 19.21
N LEU A 227 -0.82 7.33 19.48
CA LEU A 227 -0.38 6.97 20.83
C LEU A 227 -0.36 8.18 21.78
N GLN A 228 0.13 9.33 21.31
CA GLN A 228 0.10 10.58 22.08
C GLN A 228 -1.34 11.03 22.36
N SER A 229 -2.21 10.94 21.36
CA SER A 229 -3.63 11.26 21.50
C SER A 229 -4.33 10.36 22.52
N ALA A 230 -4.08 9.05 22.48
CA ALA A 230 -4.62 8.10 23.47
C ALA A 230 -4.12 8.40 24.89
N MET A 231 -2.84 8.74 25.05
CA MET A 231 -2.27 9.13 26.34
C MET A 231 -2.91 10.41 26.90
N GLN A 232 -3.15 11.42 26.06
CA GLN A 232 -3.82 12.66 26.46
C GLN A 232 -5.27 12.42 26.90
N GLN A 233 -5.97 11.49 26.25
CA GLN A 233 -7.34 11.13 26.63
C GLN A 233 -7.42 10.46 28.01
N GLN A 234 -6.39 9.72 28.42
CA GLN A 234 -6.34 9.07 29.74
C GLN A 234 -5.98 10.02 30.90
N MET A 235 -5.41 11.19 30.59
CA MET A 235 -5.07 12.20 31.61
C MET A 235 -6.22 13.18 31.90
N ARG A 236 -7.32 13.10 31.16
CA ARG A 236 -8.53 13.91 31.36
C ARG A 236 -9.50 13.20 32.28
#